data_AF-A0A6L9KF51-F1
#
_entry.id   AF-A0A6L9KF51-F1
#
_cell.length_a   1.000
_cell.length_b   1.000
_cell.length_c   1.000
_cell.angle_alpha   90.00
_cell.angle_beta   90.00
_cell.angle_gamma   90.00
#
_symmetry.space_group_name_H-M   'P 1'
#
loop_
_entity.id
_entity.type
_entity.pdbx_description
1 polymer ?
#
loop_
_entity_poly.entity_id
_entity_poly.type
_entity_poly.pdbx_seq_one_letter_code
_entity_poly.pdbx_strand_id
1 'polypeptide(L)' 'MIVVPVKEGENIERALKKFKRKFEKTGVVKELRRRQCFDKPSIVDREEKMHAIYVQKKQLSEE' A
#
# COMPACT_ATOMS: atom_id res chain seq x y z
N MET A 1 6.08 11.05 9.94
CA MET A 1 7.16 11.78 9.23
C MET A 1 8.23 10.79 8.83
N ILE A 2 8.57 10.68 7.54
CA ILE A 2 9.53 9.68 7.06
C ILE A 2 10.94 10.31 7.10
N VAL A 3 11.81 9.77 7.96
CA VAL A 3 13.22 10.17 8.02
C VAL A 3 14.07 9.08 7.36
N VAL A 4 14.92 9.48 6.42
CA VAL A 4 15.89 8.59 5.76
C VAL A 4 17.29 9.16 6.05
N PRO A 5 18.08 8.51 6.92
CA PRO A 5 19.45 8.94 7.17
C PRO A 5 20.29 8.66 5.92
N VAL A 6 21.01 9.67 5.44
CA VAL A 6 21.98 9.56 4.35
C VAL A 6 23.37 9.70 4.96
N LYS A 7 24.29 8.78 4.63
CA LYS A 7 25.69 8.85 5.07
C LYS A 7 26.54 9.63 4.05
N GLU A 8 27.61 10.28 4.51
CA GLU A 8 28.57 10.94 3.63
C GLU A 8 29.21 9.91 2.67
N GLY A 9 29.10 10.15 1.37
CA GLY A 9 29.55 9.24 0.30
C GLY A 9 28.46 8.32 -0.29
N GLU A 10 27.21 8.34 0.20
CA GLU A 10 26.11 7.64 -0.49
C GLU A 10 25.67 8.38 -1.76
N ASN A 11 25.51 7.64 -2.85
CA ASN A 11 24.90 8.16 -4.08
C ASN A 11 23.44 8.59 -3.80
N ILE A 12 23.12 9.85 -4.09
CA ILE A 12 21.82 10.49 -3.91
C ILE A 12 20.67 9.64 -4.48
N GLU A 13 20.89 8.99 -5.62
CA GLU A 13 19.88 8.15 -6.27
C GLU A 13 19.43 6.97 -5.40
N ARG A 14 20.35 6.38 -4.63
CA ARG A 14 20.04 5.26 -3.73
C ARG A 14 19.21 5.73 -2.55
N ALA A 15 19.52 6.90 -1.99
CA ALA A 15 18.74 7.51 -0.91
C ALA A 15 17.32 7.85 -1.38
N LEU A 16 17.18 8.41 -2.58
CA LEU A 16 15.89 8.70 -3.23
C LEU A 16 15.06 7.43 -3.43
N LYS A 17 15.68 6.34 -3.91
CA LYS A 17 15.00 5.05 -4.10
C LYS A 17 14.55 4.43 -2.77
N LYS A 18 15.37 4.52 -1.71
CA LYS A 18 14.98 4.09 -0.35
C LYS A 18 13.81 4.92 0.18
N PHE A 19 13.82 6.24 -0.02
CA PHE A 19 12.73 7.13 0.38
C PHE A 19 11.43 6.78 -0.36
N LYS A 20 11.46 6.66 -1.69
CA LYS A 20 10.28 6.27 -2.50
C LYS A 20 9.68 4.95 -2.04
N ARG A 21 10.51 3.93 -1.80
CA ARG A 21 10.04 2.63 -1.27
C ARG A 21 9.39 2.76 0.11
N LYS A 22 9.98 3.54 1.03
CA LYS A 22 9.38 3.80 2.36
C LYS A 22 8.06 4.57 2.24
N PHE A 23 7.99 5.54 1.35
CA PHE A 23 6.79 6.34 1.10
C PHE A 23 5.65 5.49 0.52
N GLU A 24 5.94 4.66 -0.48
CA GLU A 24 4.98 3.70 -1.06
C GLU A 24 4.51 2.68 -0.02
N LYS A 25 5.42 2.14 0.80
CA LYS A 25 5.05 1.20 1.88
C LYS A 25 4.14 1.82 2.93
N THR A 26 4.23 3.14 3.14
CA THR A 26 3.35 3.85 4.07
C THR A 26 1.93 3.96 3.52
N GLY A 27 1.71 3.77 2.22
CA GLY A 27 0.37 3.72 1.62
C GLY A 27 -0.40 5.04 1.63
N VAL A 28 0.25 6.16 1.99
CA VAL A 28 -0.39 7.48 2.17
C VAL A 28 -1.16 7.92 0.94
N VAL A 29 -0.65 7.66 -0.27
CA VAL A 29 -1.32 8.00 -1.52
C VAL A 29 -2.63 7.21 -1.70
N LYS A 30 -2.64 5.92 -1.34
CA LYS A 30 -3.83 5.07 -1.42
C LYS A 30 -4.87 5.53 -0.41
N GLU A 31 -4.44 5.88 0.80
CA GLU A 31 -5.31 6.39 1.84
C GLU A 31 -5.90 7.76 1.48
N LEU A 32 -5.09 8.67 0.96
CA LEU A 32 -5.56 9.96 0.44
C LEU A 32 -6.64 9.78 -0.63
N ARG A 33 -6.44 8.87 -1.58
CA ARG A 33 -7.44 8.57 -2.63
C ARG A 33 -8.73 8.00 -2.04
N ARG A 34 -8.64 7.05 -1.10
CA ARG A 34 -9.83 6.48 -0.42
C ARG A 34 -10.62 7.55 0.32
N ARG A 35 -9.95 8.53 0.93
CA ARG A 35 -10.60 9.61 1.68
C ARG A 35 -11.22 10.72 0.81
N GLN A 36 -11.03 10.69 -0.52
CA GLN A 36 -11.62 11.70 -1.41
C GLN A 36 -13.13 11.57 -1.54
N CYS A 37 -13.67 10.37 -1.32
CA CYS A 37 -15.09 10.08 -1.40
C CYS A 37 -15.60 9.41 -0.11
N PHE A 38 -16.89 9.56 0.15
CA PHE A 38 -17.55 8.80 1.21
C PHE A 38 -17.98 7.44 0.66
N ASP A 39 -17.35 6.39 1.18
CA ASP A 39 -17.76 5.02 0.90
C ASP A 39 -18.72 4.55 1.98
N LYS A 40 -19.94 4.16 1.58
CA LYS A 40 -20.92 3.57 2.53
C LYS A 40 -20.32 2.29 3.13
N PRO A 41 -20.43 2.05 4.46
CA PRO A 41 -19.84 0.86 5.10
C PRO A 41 -20.28 -0.45 4.43
N SER A 42 -21.56 -0.54 4.04
CA SER A 42 -22.10 -1.70 3.33
C SER A 42 -21.40 -2.01 1.99
N ILE A 43 -20.84 -1.01 1.30
CA ILE A 43 -20.11 -1.22 0.05
C ILE A 43 -18.71 -1.74 0.36
N VAL A 44 -18.04 -1.15 1.36
CA VAL A 44 -16.71 -1.59 1.83
C VAL A 44 -16.75 -3.05 2.29
N ASP A 45 -17.70 -3.41 3.15
CA ASP A 45 -17.84 -4.79 3.67
C ASP A 45 -18.09 -5.80 2.54
N ARG A 46 -18.80 -5.38 1.48
CA ARG A 46 -19.08 -6.23 0.33
C ARG A 46 -17.81 -6.47 -0.49
N GLU A 47 -17.04 -5.42 -0.76
CA GLU A 47 -15.77 -5.53 -1.49
C GLU A 47 -14.75 -6.41 -0.75
N GLU A 48 -14.66 -6.27 0.57
CA GLU A 48 -13.79 -7.10 1.41
C GLU A 48 -14.15 -8.59 1.34
N LYS A 49 -15.45 -8.93 1.42
CA LYS A 49 -15.93 -10.31 1.27
C LYS A 49 -15.63 -10.89 -0.11
N MET A 50 -15.88 -10.12 -1.17
CA MET A 50 -15.60 -10.57 -2.54
C MET A 50 -14.11 -10.83 -2.75
N HIS A 51 -13.25 -9.96 -2.22
CA HIS A 51 -11.81 -10.15 -2.27
C HIS A 51 -11.37 -11.41 -1.50
N ALA A 52 -11.91 -11.64 -0.30
CA ALA A 52 -11.60 -12.84 0.49
C ALA A 52 -11.97 -14.14 -0.25
N ILE A 53 -13.15 -14.19 -0.87
CA ILE A 53 -13.60 -15.34 -1.68
C ILE A 53 -12.63 -15.57 -2.86
N TYR A 54 -12.21 -14.49 -3.53
CA TYR A 54 -11.27 -14.59 -4.65
C TYR A 54 -9.92 -15.16 -4.20
N VAL A 55 -9.35 -14.66 -3.10
CA VAL A 55 -8.07 -15.15 -2.54
C VAL A 55 -8.18 -16.62 -2.14
N GLN A 56 -9.27 -17.02 -1.47
CA GLN A 56 -9.49 -18.40 -1.06
C GLN A 56 -9.56 -19.35 -2.26
N LYS A 57 -10.30 -18.97 -3.31
CA LYS A 57 -10.37 -19.76 -4.56
C LYS A 57 -9.00 -19.93 -5.19
N LYS A 58 -8.19 -18.87 -5.19
CA LYS A 58 -6.84 -18.91 -5.76
C LYS A 58 -5.92 -19.85 -4.98
N GLN A 59 -5.97 -19.82 -3.64
CA GLN A 59 -5.18 -20.71 -2.79
C GLN A 59 -5.56 -22.18 -3.01
N LEU A 60 -6.85 -22.49 -3.06
CA LEU A 60 -7.35 -23.85 -3.32
C LEU A 60 -7.01 -24.37 -4.73
N SER A 61 -6.74 -23.48 -5.69
CA SER A 61 -6.30 -23.89 -7.03
C SER A 61 -4.80 -24.09 -7.15
N GLU A 62 -4.03 -23.56 -6.20
CA GLU A 62 -2.57 -23.69 -6.13
C GLU A 62 -2.15 -24.90 -5.27
N GLU A 63 -3.03 -25.40 -4.39
CA GLU A 63 -2.95 -26.73 -3.73
C GLU A 63 -3.39 -27.88 -4.66
#